data_AF-A0A9D6J5J8-F1
#
_entry.id   AF-A0A9D6J5J8-F1
#
_cell.length_a   1.000
_cell.length_b   1.000
_cell.length_c   1.000
_cell.angle_alpha   90.00
_cell.angle_beta   90.00
_cell.angle_gamma   90.00
#
_symmetry.space_group_name_H-M   'P 1'
#
loop_
_entity.id
_entity.type
_entity.pdbx_description
1 polymer ?
#
loop_
_entity_poly.entity_id
_entity_poly.type
_entity_poly.pdbx_seq_one_letter_code
_entity_poly.pdbx_strand_id
1 'polypeptide(L)'
;MKKKLKTLILGILFLSSFQAFALDALSPSMKIANLIKNSLIGFDPVKVRNGMKVHYQGMKLLDVFGNWKAPELEAISDQLLPRDLDQVKVNKFVDLVAHYAETNVYLNDFLNKAANQDFPVLFSKVGKEGNVVFPDLVLFALALEKLTKAMRANWRVVEACHKIWLVERKTKGIFSLLKKPAYFIKLESVQKPITMYIKYNKTGQLPADFGSVILPLNILEAVAYDIAGGNYKNALAGKIAAKNKPGTKTANARTGQGPSVWAQDKQMILVNMPYPKQWADLYATWNMAFISQFDSAPYLFVKLLIPQVSDYQLASAEYIFNRAFALYTILNYDYDEVGKATQWSDKSLTKFWGSVNKENAEKYEKLVKDTP
;
A
#
# COMPACT_ATOMS: atom_id res chain seq x y z
N MET A 1 -38.80 30.39 20.68
CA MET A 1 -37.58 29.77 20.08
C MET A 1 -37.23 28.38 20.60
N LYS A 2 -37.28 28.09 21.91
CA LYS A 2 -36.86 26.77 22.45
C LYS A 2 -37.73 25.54 22.09
N LYS A 3 -38.97 25.73 21.61
CA LYS A 3 -39.86 24.63 21.18
C LYS A 3 -39.67 24.16 19.73
N LYS A 4 -39.08 24.96 18.84
CA LYS A 4 -38.80 24.56 17.44
C LYS A 4 -37.46 23.81 17.27
N LEU A 5 -36.58 23.83 18.28
CA LEU A 5 -35.29 23.11 18.26
C LEU A 5 -35.41 21.65 18.73
N LYS A 6 -36.43 21.30 19.52
CA LYS A 6 -36.65 19.90 19.98
C LYS A 6 -37.27 19.00 18.90
N THR A 7 -38.02 19.55 17.94
CA THR A 7 -38.62 18.77 16.85
C THR A 7 -37.63 18.46 15.72
N LEU A 8 -36.58 19.28 15.55
CA LEU A 8 -35.49 19.02 14.59
C LEU A 8 -34.54 17.90 15.07
N ILE A 9 -34.39 17.73 16.39
CA ILE A 9 -33.52 16.71 16.99
C ILE A 9 -34.20 15.33 17.03
N LEU A 10 -35.53 15.24 17.17
CA LEU A 10 -36.23 13.95 17.11
C LEU A 10 -36.41 13.39 15.69
N GLY A 11 -36.45 14.22 14.65
CA GLY A 11 -36.50 13.77 13.25
C GLY A 11 -35.18 13.16 12.76
N ILE A 12 -34.05 13.64 13.30
CA ILE A 12 -32.72 13.06 13.05
C ILE A 12 -32.55 11.76 13.83
N LEU A 13 -33.13 11.65 15.04
CA LEU A 13 -32.99 10.46 15.89
C LEU A 13 -33.76 9.22 15.41
N PHE A 14 -34.82 9.37 14.61
CA PHE A 14 -35.59 8.22 14.08
C PHE A 14 -35.03 7.65 12.77
N LEU A 15 -34.27 8.44 12.00
CA LEU A 15 -33.44 7.94 10.89
C LEU A 15 -32.04 7.52 11.36
N SER A 16 -31.55 8.05 12.48
CA SER A 16 -30.26 7.68 13.04
C SER A 16 -30.29 6.43 13.93
N SER A 17 -31.44 5.97 14.43
CA SER A 17 -31.50 4.72 15.19
C SER A 17 -31.30 3.51 14.26
N PHE A 18 -31.99 3.46 13.11
CA PHE A 18 -31.74 2.43 12.10
C PHE A 18 -30.36 2.55 11.43
N GLN A 19 -29.85 3.76 11.22
CA GLN A 19 -28.47 3.94 10.72
C GLN A 19 -27.41 3.59 11.76
N ALA A 20 -27.64 3.83 13.06
CA ALA A 20 -26.72 3.41 14.11
C ALA A 20 -26.64 1.88 14.21
N PHE A 21 -27.80 1.18 14.19
CA PHE A 21 -27.82 -0.29 14.18
C PHE A 21 -27.20 -0.87 12.90
N ALA A 22 -27.43 -0.25 11.74
CA ALA A 22 -26.82 -0.71 10.48
C ALA A 22 -25.30 -0.47 10.43
N LEU A 23 -24.81 0.60 11.06
CA LEU A 23 -23.37 0.87 11.14
C LEU A 23 -22.66 -0.07 12.12
N ASP A 24 -23.31 -0.48 13.20
CA ASP A 24 -22.71 -1.42 14.17
C ASP A 24 -22.43 -2.80 13.57
N ALA A 25 -23.22 -3.23 12.58
CA ALA A 25 -23.03 -4.47 11.84
C ALA A 25 -21.86 -4.45 10.85
N LEU A 26 -21.28 -3.28 10.54
CA LEU A 26 -20.17 -3.18 9.58
C LEU A 26 -18.84 -3.61 10.19
N SER A 27 -18.02 -4.28 9.38
CA SER A 27 -16.62 -4.53 9.71
C SER A 27 -15.86 -3.21 9.93
N PRO A 28 -14.78 -3.18 10.74
CA PRO A 28 -13.99 -1.97 10.95
C PRO A 28 -13.50 -1.33 9.63
N SER A 29 -13.07 -2.14 8.67
CA SER A 29 -12.65 -1.67 7.34
C SER A 29 -13.77 -0.92 6.61
N MET A 30 -15.00 -1.45 6.65
CA MET A 30 -16.16 -0.81 6.03
C MET A 30 -16.60 0.47 6.75
N LYS A 31 -16.43 0.56 8.08
CA LYS A 31 -16.65 1.80 8.83
C LYS A 31 -15.67 2.89 8.38
N ILE A 32 -14.39 2.56 8.23
CA ILE A 32 -13.36 3.47 7.69
C ILE A 32 -13.69 3.88 6.25
N ALA A 33 -14.12 2.92 5.40
CA ALA A 33 -14.53 3.19 4.02
C ALA A 33 -15.67 4.21 3.95
N ASN A 34 -16.69 4.05 4.79
CA ASN A 34 -17.82 4.98 4.85
C ASN A 34 -17.39 6.39 5.29
N LEU A 35 -16.49 6.50 6.27
CA LEU A 35 -15.92 7.78 6.67
C LEU A 35 -15.21 8.47 5.49
N ILE A 36 -14.40 7.73 4.74
CA ILE A 36 -13.71 8.25 3.55
C ILE A 36 -14.74 8.67 2.49
N LYS A 37 -15.72 7.84 2.15
CA LYS A 37 -16.75 8.14 1.14
C LYS A 37 -17.55 9.41 1.45
N ASN A 38 -17.78 9.71 2.72
CA ASN A 38 -18.46 10.96 3.11
C ASN A 38 -17.65 12.22 2.73
N SER A 39 -16.32 12.12 2.65
CA SER A 39 -15.45 13.22 2.18
C SER A 39 -15.43 13.38 0.66
N LEU A 40 -15.95 12.41 -0.10
CA LEU A 40 -15.90 12.36 -1.56
C LEU A 40 -17.13 12.99 -2.24
N ILE A 41 -18.03 13.62 -1.47
CA ILE A 41 -19.23 14.27 -2.01
C ILE A 41 -18.83 15.37 -3.01
N GLY A 42 -19.44 15.33 -4.20
CA GLY A 42 -19.16 16.29 -5.27
C GLY A 42 -17.94 15.92 -6.11
N PHE A 43 -17.54 14.65 -6.13
CA PHE A 43 -16.57 14.14 -7.08
C PHE A 43 -17.21 13.95 -8.46
N ASP A 44 -16.97 14.90 -9.36
CA ASP A 44 -17.29 14.74 -10.78
C ASP A 44 -16.09 14.17 -11.57
N PRO A 45 -16.30 13.64 -12.78
CA PRO A 45 -15.23 13.07 -13.59
C PRO A 45 -14.07 14.03 -13.92
N VAL A 46 -14.32 15.34 -14.03
CA VAL A 46 -13.29 16.35 -14.31
C VAL A 46 -12.39 16.53 -13.10
N LYS A 47 -12.98 16.68 -11.90
CA LYS A 47 -12.26 16.79 -10.63
C LYS A 47 -11.40 15.56 -10.37
N VAL A 48 -11.95 14.37 -10.57
CA VAL A 48 -11.21 13.10 -10.38
C VAL A 48 -10.02 13.02 -11.35
N ARG A 49 -10.27 13.26 -12.63
CA ARG A 49 -9.24 13.24 -13.67
C ARG A 49 -8.11 14.23 -13.37
N ASN A 50 -8.45 15.46 -12.98
CA ASN A 50 -7.47 16.50 -12.68
C ASN A 50 -6.64 16.17 -11.44
N GLY A 51 -7.24 15.66 -10.37
CA GLY A 51 -6.48 15.23 -9.19
C GLY A 51 -5.54 14.06 -9.49
N MET A 52 -5.99 13.06 -10.27
CA MET A 52 -5.09 11.98 -10.72
C MET A 52 -3.93 12.51 -11.57
N LYS A 53 -4.15 13.51 -12.45
CA LYS A 53 -3.07 14.15 -13.21
C LYS A 53 -2.02 14.78 -12.31
N VAL A 54 -2.43 15.50 -11.25
CA VAL A 54 -1.51 16.09 -10.27
C VAL A 54 -0.62 15.01 -9.66
N HIS A 55 -1.17 13.85 -9.30
CA HIS A 55 -0.37 12.75 -8.76
C HIS A 55 0.58 12.15 -9.81
N TYR A 56 0.17 11.99 -11.07
CA TYR A 56 1.09 11.53 -12.12
C TYR A 56 2.21 12.53 -12.42
N GLN A 57 1.95 13.84 -12.30
CA GLN A 57 2.98 14.87 -12.32
C GLN A 57 3.93 14.74 -11.11
N GLY A 58 3.39 14.50 -9.91
CA GLY A 58 4.20 14.20 -8.71
C GLY A 58 5.05 12.95 -8.84
N MET A 59 4.57 11.93 -9.56
CA MET A 59 5.34 10.73 -9.95
C MET A 59 6.31 11.01 -11.12
N LYS A 60 6.36 12.25 -11.62
CA LYS A 60 7.18 12.72 -12.75
C LYS A 60 6.89 12.01 -14.08
N LEU A 61 5.72 11.39 -14.23
CA LEU A 61 5.32 10.66 -15.44
C LEU A 61 4.65 11.54 -16.50
N LEU A 62 4.06 12.66 -16.04
CA LEU A 62 3.61 13.75 -16.88
C LEU A 62 4.60 14.92 -16.81
N ASP A 63 4.71 15.69 -17.89
CA ASP A 63 5.39 16.98 -17.90
C ASP A 63 4.54 18.10 -17.28
N VAL A 64 5.07 19.33 -17.27
CA VAL A 64 4.37 20.52 -16.74
C VAL A 64 3.12 20.90 -17.55
N PHE A 65 3.02 20.45 -18.79
CA PHE A 65 1.88 20.68 -19.68
C PHE A 65 0.85 19.55 -19.62
N GLY A 66 1.14 18.47 -18.88
CA GLY A 66 0.27 17.32 -18.73
C GLY A 66 0.39 16.28 -19.84
N ASN A 67 1.49 16.28 -20.61
CA ASN A 67 1.80 15.24 -21.60
C ASN A 67 2.57 14.09 -20.96
N TRP A 68 2.36 12.86 -21.44
CA TRP A 68 3.12 11.70 -20.97
C TRP A 68 4.57 11.76 -21.43
N LYS A 69 5.52 11.51 -20.52
CA LYS A 69 6.96 11.57 -20.82
C LYS A 69 7.52 10.37 -21.58
N ALA A 70 6.72 9.33 -21.81
CA ALA A 70 7.12 8.14 -22.55
C ALA A 70 5.99 7.66 -23.47
N PRO A 71 6.30 7.23 -24.71
CA PRO A 71 5.31 6.67 -25.64
C PRO A 71 4.55 5.48 -25.05
N GLU A 72 5.20 4.65 -24.24
CA GLU A 72 4.57 3.49 -23.58
C GLU A 72 3.46 3.89 -22.62
N LEU A 73 3.56 5.07 -22.00
CA LEU A 73 2.53 5.61 -21.10
C LEU A 73 1.43 6.32 -21.89
N GLU A 74 1.79 7.08 -22.92
CA GLU A 74 0.84 7.73 -23.84
C GLU A 74 -0.10 6.69 -24.49
N ALA A 75 0.46 5.55 -24.93
CA ALA A 75 -0.29 4.47 -25.56
C ALA A 75 -1.37 3.84 -24.66
N ILE A 76 -1.26 4.00 -23.33
CA ILE A 76 -2.22 3.51 -22.35
C ILE A 76 -2.87 4.65 -21.55
N SER A 77 -2.83 5.88 -22.08
CA SER A 77 -3.28 7.09 -21.38
C SER A 77 -4.73 7.02 -20.90
N ASP A 78 -5.65 6.45 -21.68
CA ASP A 78 -7.05 6.27 -21.28
C ASP A 78 -7.23 5.21 -20.18
N GLN A 79 -6.30 4.26 -20.03
CA GLN A 79 -6.31 3.29 -18.92
C GLN A 79 -5.78 3.91 -17.63
N LEU A 80 -4.69 4.69 -17.74
CA LEU A 80 -4.06 5.39 -16.61
C LEU A 80 -4.93 6.55 -16.11
N LEU A 81 -5.61 7.21 -17.04
CA LEU A 81 -6.40 8.40 -16.81
C LEU A 81 -7.74 8.27 -17.55
N PRO A 82 -8.68 7.45 -17.05
CA PRO A 82 -10.01 7.31 -17.65
C PRO A 82 -10.83 8.60 -17.55
N ARG A 83 -11.79 8.79 -18.47
CA ARG A 83 -12.63 10.01 -18.56
C ARG A 83 -13.93 9.92 -17.78
N ASP A 84 -14.29 8.73 -17.35
CA ASP A 84 -15.63 8.37 -16.87
C ASP A 84 -15.66 8.02 -15.38
N LEU A 85 -14.63 8.37 -14.60
CA LEU A 85 -14.59 8.13 -13.15
C LEU A 85 -15.44 9.15 -12.38
N ASP A 86 -16.72 8.85 -12.24
CA ASP A 86 -17.65 9.58 -11.38
C ASP A 86 -17.56 9.15 -9.89
N GLN A 87 -18.28 9.87 -9.01
CA GLN A 87 -18.36 9.56 -7.58
C GLN A 87 -18.79 8.11 -7.30
N VAL A 88 -19.67 7.51 -8.11
CA VAL A 88 -20.14 6.13 -7.90
C VAL A 88 -18.99 5.15 -8.10
N LYS A 89 -18.19 5.31 -9.16
CA LYS A 89 -17.02 4.47 -9.43
C LYS A 89 -15.92 4.68 -8.39
N VAL A 90 -15.71 5.92 -7.95
CA VAL A 90 -14.75 6.22 -6.86
C VAL A 90 -15.18 5.56 -5.55
N ASN A 91 -16.47 5.64 -5.19
CA ASN A 91 -16.99 4.97 -4.00
C ASN A 91 -16.83 3.44 -4.08
N LYS A 92 -17.11 2.83 -5.24
CA LYS A 92 -16.86 1.39 -5.47
C LYS A 92 -15.40 1.01 -5.31
N PHE A 93 -14.47 1.87 -5.74
CA PHE A 93 -13.04 1.66 -5.52
C PHE A 93 -12.69 1.66 -4.02
N VAL A 94 -13.23 2.59 -3.24
CA VAL A 94 -13.03 2.64 -1.78
C VAL A 94 -13.61 1.40 -1.09
N ASP A 95 -14.79 0.94 -1.51
CA ASP A 95 -15.41 -0.30 -1.01
C ASP A 95 -14.55 -1.53 -1.35
N LEU A 96 -13.96 -1.57 -2.54
CA LEU A 96 -13.07 -2.65 -2.97
C LEU A 96 -11.78 -2.69 -2.13
N VAL A 97 -11.19 -1.54 -1.84
CA VAL A 97 -10.03 -1.44 -0.93
C VAL A 97 -10.38 -1.99 0.46
N ALA A 98 -11.54 -1.62 1.00
CA ALA A 98 -12.00 -2.07 2.30
C ALA A 98 -12.28 -3.57 2.33
N HIS A 99 -12.88 -4.11 1.27
CA HIS A 99 -13.11 -5.54 1.09
C HIS A 99 -11.80 -6.33 1.15
N TYR A 100 -10.80 -5.98 0.34
CA TYR A 100 -9.52 -6.70 0.36
C TYR A 100 -8.77 -6.54 1.69
N ALA A 101 -8.86 -5.38 2.34
CA ALA A 101 -8.33 -5.20 3.69
C ALA A 101 -8.98 -6.16 4.71
N GLU A 102 -10.29 -6.41 4.60
CA GLU A 102 -11.00 -7.33 5.48
C GLU A 102 -10.59 -8.81 5.27
N THR A 103 -10.22 -9.20 4.05
CA THR A 103 -9.75 -10.56 3.76
C THR A 103 -8.35 -10.88 4.30
N ASN A 104 -7.58 -9.86 4.71
CA ASN A 104 -6.35 -10.03 5.47
C ASN A 104 -6.69 -10.25 6.95
N VAL A 105 -6.60 -11.51 7.38
CA VAL A 105 -7.03 -11.93 8.73
C VAL A 105 -6.22 -11.27 9.86
N TYR A 106 -4.95 -10.93 9.62
CA TYR A 106 -4.10 -10.29 10.64
C TYR A 106 -4.33 -8.78 10.73
N LEU A 107 -4.62 -8.12 9.59
CA LEU A 107 -5.09 -6.74 9.59
C LEU A 107 -6.45 -6.63 10.27
N ASN A 108 -7.38 -7.54 9.98
CA ASN A 108 -8.68 -7.55 10.61
C ASN A 108 -8.59 -7.80 12.14
N ASP A 109 -7.70 -8.69 12.60
CA ASP A 109 -7.42 -8.88 14.03
C ASP A 109 -6.94 -7.56 14.69
N PHE A 110 -6.04 -6.83 14.04
CA PHE A 110 -5.62 -5.51 14.50
C PHE A 110 -6.78 -4.52 14.57
N LEU A 111 -7.57 -4.38 13.49
CA LEU A 111 -8.64 -3.39 13.43
C LEU A 111 -9.74 -3.66 14.47
N ASN A 112 -10.09 -4.93 14.71
CA ASN A 112 -11.07 -5.29 15.75
C ASN A 112 -10.55 -4.95 17.15
N LYS A 113 -9.29 -5.24 17.44
CA LYS A 113 -8.68 -4.90 18.74
C LYS A 113 -8.53 -3.38 18.91
N ALA A 114 -8.24 -2.67 17.82
CA ALA A 114 -8.06 -1.22 17.78
C ALA A 114 -9.37 -0.44 17.97
N ALA A 115 -10.53 -1.04 17.64
CA ALA A 115 -11.84 -0.37 17.70
C ALA A 115 -12.20 0.19 19.09
N ASN A 116 -11.62 -0.38 20.16
CA ASN A 116 -11.86 0.03 21.54
C ASN A 116 -10.64 0.72 22.18
N GLN A 117 -9.67 1.17 21.37
CA GLN A 117 -8.47 1.86 21.83
C GLN A 117 -8.57 3.36 21.54
N ASP A 118 -7.85 4.16 22.33
CA ASP A 118 -7.69 5.59 22.08
C ASP A 118 -6.37 5.88 21.36
N PHE A 119 -6.47 6.62 20.25
CA PHE A 119 -5.34 7.09 19.44
C PHE A 119 -5.49 8.59 19.23
N PRO A 120 -5.15 9.41 20.24
CA PRO A 120 -5.56 10.82 20.28
C PRO A 120 -4.97 11.66 19.13
N VAL A 121 -3.75 11.33 18.67
CA VAL A 121 -3.15 12.04 17.53
C VAL A 121 -3.89 11.67 16.26
N LEU A 122 -4.11 10.37 16.01
CA LEU A 122 -4.86 9.89 14.86
C LEU A 122 -6.27 10.49 14.82
N PHE A 123 -7.04 10.40 15.90
CA PHE A 123 -8.42 10.91 15.96
C PHE A 123 -8.48 12.42 15.76
N SER A 124 -7.55 13.17 16.37
CA SER A 124 -7.43 14.61 16.17
C SER A 124 -7.13 14.96 14.71
N LYS A 125 -6.22 14.21 14.06
CA LYS A 125 -5.85 14.40 12.64
C LYS A 125 -7.01 14.07 11.72
N VAL A 126 -7.69 12.95 11.93
CA VAL A 126 -8.89 12.58 11.16
C VAL A 126 -9.96 13.67 11.27
N GLY A 127 -10.24 14.17 12.47
CA GLY A 127 -11.26 15.21 12.68
C GLY A 127 -10.90 16.57 12.06
N LYS A 128 -9.63 16.97 12.09
CA LYS A 128 -9.17 18.28 11.61
C LYS A 128 -8.83 18.31 10.12
N GLU A 129 -8.20 17.25 9.64
CA GLU A 129 -7.57 17.21 8.31
C GLU A 129 -8.25 16.20 7.37
N GLY A 130 -9.08 15.28 7.87
CA GLY A 130 -9.65 14.18 7.10
C GLY A 130 -10.44 14.63 5.87
N ASN A 131 -11.23 15.70 5.97
CA ASN A 131 -12.02 16.23 4.84
C ASN A 131 -11.16 16.81 3.70
N VAL A 132 -9.88 17.09 3.94
CA VAL A 132 -8.93 17.56 2.93
C VAL A 132 -8.02 16.42 2.48
N VAL A 133 -7.50 15.63 3.42
CA VAL A 133 -6.54 14.56 3.15
C VAL A 133 -7.20 13.37 2.47
N PHE A 134 -8.40 12.94 2.88
CA PHE A 134 -9.03 11.73 2.32
C PHE A 134 -9.40 11.86 0.84
N PRO A 135 -9.98 12.99 0.36
CA PRO A 135 -10.21 13.17 -1.07
C PRO A 135 -8.95 13.05 -1.91
N ASP A 136 -7.87 13.73 -1.52
CA ASP A 136 -6.58 13.68 -2.22
C ASP A 136 -5.95 12.28 -2.14
N LEU A 137 -6.01 11.64 -0.97
CA LEU A 137 -5.52 10.28 -0.76
C LEU A 137 -6.21 9.26 -1.68
N VAL A 138 -7.52 9.40 -1.92
CA VAL A 138 -8.26 8.53 -2.84
C VAL A 138 -7.83 8.75 -4.29
N LEU A 139 -7.59 10.01 -4.70
CA LEU A 139 -7.10 10.33 -6.04
C LEU A 139 -5.68 9.78 -6.27
N PHE A 140 -4.83 9.87 -5.25
CA PHE A 140 -3.51 9.27 -5.25
C PHE A 140 -3.58 7.74 -5.35
N ALA A 141 -4.47 7.12 -4.57
CA ALA A 141 -4.68 5.67 -4.58
C ALA A 141 -5.19 5.17 -5.94
N LEU A 142 -6.10 5.91 -6.59
CA LEU A 142 -6.55 5.60 -7.95
C LEU A 142 -5.40 5.68 -8.96
N ALA A 143 -4.58 6.74 -8.92
CA ALA A 143 -3.43 6.88 -9.81
C ALA A 143 -2.42 5.74 -9.60
N LEU A 144 -2.09 5.41 -8.34
CA LEU A 144 -1.17 4.34 -8.02
C LEU A 144 -1.72 2.96 -8.44
N GLU A 145 -3.00 2.70 -8.22
CA GLU A 145 -3.68 1.48 -8.63
C GLU A 145 -3.59 1.27 -10.15
N LYS A 146 -3.96 2.28 -10.93
CA LYS A 146 -3.96 2.19 -12.40
C LYS A 146 -2.55 1.96 -12.95
N LEU A 147 -1.56 2.66 -12.41
CA LEU A 147 -0.17 2.49 -12.81
C LEU A 147 0.37 1.11 -12.41
N THR A 148 0.08 0.64 -11.19
CA THR A 148 0.53 -0.68 -10.72
C THR A 148 -0.08 -1.80 -11.57
N LYS A 149 -1.35 -1.66 -11.96
CA LYS A 149 -2.02 -2.55 -12.93
C LYS A 149 -1.31 -2.56 -14.28
N ALA A 150 -0.99 -1.39 -14.82
CA ALA A 150 -0.27 -1.27 -16.09
C ALA A 150 1.13 -1.89 -16.02
N MET A 151 1.86 -1.68 -14.92
CA MET A 151 3.17 -2.28 -14.67
C MET A 151 3.11 -3.81 -14.59
N ARG A 152 2.10 -4.37 -13.91
CA ARG A 152 1.89 -5.82 -13.83
C ARG A 152 1.46 -6.43 -15.18
N ALA A 153 0.76 -5.67 -16.01
CA ALA A 153 0.29 -6.14 -17.31
C ALA A 153 1.35 -6.03 -18.42
N ASN A 154 2.35 -5.15 -18.27
CA ASN A 154 3.35 -4.92 -19.29
C ASN A 154 4.68 -4.43 -18.69
N TRP A 155 5.70 -5.29 -18.72
CA TRP A 155 7.03 -4.96 -18.19
C TRP A 155 7.70 -3.75 -18.87
N ARG A 156 7.30 -3.40 -20.10
CA ARG A 156 7.79 -2.20 -20.80
C ARG A 156 7.33 -0.92 -20.13
N VAL A 157 6.16 -0.92 -19.48
CA VAL A 157 5.70 0.20 -18.66
C VAL A 157 6.62 0.39 -17.46
N VAL A 158 7.02 -0.71 -16.80
CA VAL A 158 8.01 -0.68 -15.71
C VAL A 158 9.34 -0.09 -16.19
N GLU A 159 9.81 -0.51 -17.36
CA GLU A 159 11.04 0.02 -17.96
C GLU A 159 10.93 1.53 -18.27
N ALA A 160 9.82 1.98 -18.86
CA ALA A 160 9.58 3.39 -19.17
C ALA A 160 9.62 4.26 -17.89
N CYS A 161 8.86 3.87 -16.85
CA CYS A 161 8.89 4.56 -15.56
C CYS A 161 10.29 4.57 -14.95
N HIS A 162 10.99 3.43 -14.96
CA HIS A 162 12.35 3.32 -14.43
C HIS A 162 13.33 4.28 -15.12
N LYS A 163 13.27 4.39 -16.46
CA LYS A 163 14.09 5.34 -17.24
C LYS A 163 13.79 6.79 -16.87
N ILE A 164 12.51 7.16 -16.82
CA ILE A 164 12.09 8.51 -16.42
C ILE A 164 12.67 8.84 -15.04
N TRP A 165 12.48 7.97 -14.05
CA TRP A 165 12.92 8.26 -12.69
C TRP A 165 14.45 8.30 -12.53
N LEU A 166 15.21 7.50 -13.30
CA LEU A 166 16.67 7.61 -13.35
C LEU A 166 17.12 8.99 -13.86
N VAL A 167 16.48 9.50 -14.91
CA VAL A 167 16.78 10.84 -15.45
C VAL A 167 16.42 11.92 -14.43
N GLU A 168 15.22 11.88 -13.86
CA GLU A 168 14.75 12.86 -12.86
C GLU A 168 15.69 12.94 -11.64
N ARG A 169 16.12 11.80 -11.12
CA ARG A 169 17.07 11.75 -9.99
C ARG A 169 18.44 12.30 -10.36
N LYS A 170 18.93 12.02 -11.57
CA LYS A 170 20.19 12.58 -12.08
C LYS A 170 20.11 14.10 -12.18
N THR A 171 18.99 14.65 -12.66
CA THR A 171 18.76 16.10 -12.79
C THR A 171 18.70 16.80 -11.43
N LYS A 172 18.10 16.18 -10.40
CA LYS A 172 18.10 16.73 -9.02
C LYS A 172 19.47 16.62 -8.31
N GLY A 173 20.42 15.89 -8.90
CA GLY A 173 21.77 15.69 -8.39
C GLY A 173 21.83 14.69 -7.23
N ILE A 174 22.82 13.77 -7.27
CA ILE A 174 22.99 12.70 -6.28
C ILE A 174 23.20 13.22 -4.85
N PHE A 175 23.80 14.40 -4.70
CA PHE A 175 24.03 15.04 -3.40
C PHE A 175 22.73 15.38 -2.66
N SER A 176 21.61 15.61 -3.35
CA SER A 176 20.32 15.85 -2.70
C SER A 176 19.80 14.57 -2.02
N LEU A 177 20.04 13.41 -2.63
CA LEU A 177 19.64 12.09 -2.12
C LEU A 177 20.55 11.65 -0.96
N LEU A 178 21.85 11.92 -1.05
CA LEU A 178 22.82 11.60 0.01
C LEU A 178 22.55 12.35 1.33
N LYS A 179 21.87 13.50 1.29
CA LYS A 179 21.41 14.22 2.51
C LYS A 179 20.33 13.44 3.28
N LYS A 180 19.66 12.46 2.65
CA LYS A 180 18.64 11.60 3.26
C LYS A 180 19.10 10.13 3.17
N PRO A 181 20.14 9.71 3.91
CA PRO A 181 20.80 8.41 3.71
C PRO A 181 19.86 7.20 3.85
N ALA A 182 18.93 7.24 4.82
CA ALA A 182 17.94 6.17 5.00
C ALA A 182 17.01 6.02 3.79
N TYR A 183 16.60 7.14 3.18
CA TYR A 183 15.79 7.13 1.97
C TYR A 183 16.60 6.62 0.76
N PHE A 184 17.85 7.05 0.61
CA PHE A 184 18.75 6.57 -0.45
C PHE A 184 18.97 5.05 -0.37
N ILE A 185 19.28 4.52 0.81
CA ILE A 185 19.44 3.06 1.04
C ILE A 185 18.16 2.32 0.64
N LYS A 186 17.00 2.83 1.06
CA LYS A 186 15.70 2.20 0.74
C LYS A 186 15.39 2.24 -0.75
N LEU A 187 15.70 3.34 -1.42
CA LEU A 187 15.53 3.48 -2.86
C LEU A 187 16.40 2.47 -3.62
N GLU A 188 17.68 2.37 -3.27
CA GLU A 188 18.60 1.41 -3.92
C GLU A 188 18.18 -0.04 -3.68
N SER A 189 17.76 -0.39 -2.45
CA SER A 189 17.34 -1.76 -2.13
C SER A 189 16.06 -2.19 -2.86
N VAL A 190 15.21 -1.24 -3.28
CA VAL A 190 14.02 -1.49 -4.11
C VAL A 190 14.31 -1.37 -5.62
N GLN A 191 15.19 -0.45 -6.03
CA GLN A 191 15.57 -0.27 -7.43
C GLN A 191 16.28 -1.52 -8.00
N LYS A 192 17.13 -2.16 -7.20
CA LYS A 192 17.89 -3.34 -7.62
C LYS A 192 16.98 -4.48 -8.11
N PRO A 193 15.96 -4.96 -7.37
CA PRO A 193 15.03 -5.98 -7.87
C PRO A 193 14.23 -5.54 -9.09
N ILE A 194 13.87 -4.25 -9.24
CA ILE A 194 13.20 -3.74 -10.45
C ILE A 194 14.11 -3.82 -11.67
N THR A 195 15.38 -3.42 -11.52
CA THR A 195 16.39 -3.50 -12.59
C THR A 195 16.60 -4.95 -13.02
N MET A 196 16.70 -5.87 -12.06
CA MET A 196 16.79 -7.30 -12.35
C MET A 196 15.54 -7.84 -13.04
N TYR A 197 14.35 -7.44 -12.61
CA TYR A 197 13.09 -7.83 -13.27
C TYR A 197 13.05 -7.39 -14.75
N ILE A 198 13.44 -6.15 -15.06
CA ILE A 198 13.53 -5.68 -16.45
C ILE A 198 14.56 -6.51 -17.23
N LYS A 199 15.73 -6.77 -16.64
CA LYS A 199 16.76 -7.62 -17.26
C LYS A 199 16.23 -9.03 -17.56
N TYR A 200 15.56 -9.67 -16.62
CA TYR A 200 15.06 -11.03 -16.78
C TYR A 200 13.91 -11.12 -17.80
N ASN A 201 13.07 -10.08 -17.92
CA ASN A 201 12.09 -10.02 -19.01
C ASN A 201 12.78 -9.96 -20.38
N LYS A 202 13.89 -9.22 -20.50
CA LYS A 202 14.66 -9.12 -21.75
C LYS A 202 15.39 -10.41 -22.11
N THR A 203 15.94 -11.11 -21.11
CA THR A 203 16.74 -12.32 -21.36
C THR A 203 15.94 -13.62 -21.30
N GLY A 204 14.74 -13.59 -20.70
CA GLY A 204 13.96 -14.79 -20.37
C GLY A 204 14.54 -15.62 -19.22
N GLN A 205 15.69 -15.23 -18.66
CA GLN A 205 16.43 -16.01 -17.66
C GLN A 205 16.07 -15.54 -16.25
N LEU A 206 15.27 -16.32 -15.52
CA LEU A 206 14.92 -16.06 -14.13
C LEU A 206 15.62 -17.07 -13.20
N PRO A 207 16.47 -16.61 -12.27
CA PRO A 207 17.03 -17.49 -11.24
C PRO A 207 15.93 -18.03 -10.31
N ALA A 208 15.96 -19.34 -10.05
CA ALA A 208 15.01 -20.02 -9.16
C ALA A 208 15.05 -19.48 -7.73
N ASP A 209 16.20 -18.94 -7.30
CA ASP A 209 16.44 -18.37 -5.98
C ASP A 209 16.23 -16.85 -5.91
N PHE A 210 15.58 -16.26 -6.93
CA PHE A 210 15.28 -14.84 -6.94
C PHE A 210 14.56 -14.41 -5.64
N GLY A 211 15.01 -13.29 -5.06
CA GLY A 211 14.43 -12.75 -3.83
C GLY A 211 14.86 -13.44 -2.52
N SER A 212 15.50 -14.62 -2.58
CA SER A 212 15.91 -15.39 -1.39
C SER A 212 16.88 -14.65 -0.45
N VAL A 213 17.62 -13.66 -0.97
CA VAL A 213 18.57 -12.83 -0.21
C VAL A 213 18.05 -11.40 -0.05
N ILE A 214 17.68 -10.75 -1.16
CA ILE A 214 17.38 -9.31 -1.17
C ILE A 214 16.14 -8.99 -0.36
N LEU A 215 15.10 -9.81 -0.43
CA LEU A 215 13.86 -9.54 0.30
C LEU A 215 14.05 -9.67 1.82
N PRO A 216 14.64 -10.76 2.37
CA PRO A 216 14.98 -10.81 3.78
C PRO A 216 15.86 -9.64 4.25
N LEU A 217 16.87 -9.24 3.48
CA LEU A 217 17.70 -8.08 3.83
C LEU A 217 16.86 -6.79 3.89
N ASN A 218 15.99 -6.55 2.92
CA ASN A 218 15.11 -5.38 2.93
C ASN A 218 14.13 -5.35 4.12
N ILE A 219 13.72 -6.53 4.61
CA ILE A 219 12.92 -6.67 5.83
C ILE A 219 13.78 -6.33 7.04
N LEU A 220 14.99 -6.88 7.13
CA LEU A 220 15.90 -6.66 8.24
C LEU A 220 16.35 -5.19 8.36
N GLU A 221 16.47 -4.46 7.25
CA GLU A 221 16.67 -2.99 7.24
C GLU A 221 15.55 -2.27 8.01
N ALA A 222 14.29 -2.62 7.74
CA ALA A 222 13.15 -2.02 8.43
C ALA A 222 13.01 -2.50 9.89
N VAL A 223 13.38 -3.75 10.17
CA VAL A 223 13.49 -4.28 11.55
C VAL A 223 14.50 -3.46 12.37
N ALA A 224 15.65 -3.14 11.80
CA ALA A 224 16.66 -2.32 12.48
C ALA A 224 16.13 -0.92 12.79
N TYR A 225 15.37 -0.33 11.87
CA TYR A 225 14.70 0.95 12.08
C TYR A 225 13.64 0.87 13.19
N ASP A 226 12.82 -0.18 13.21
CA ASP A 226 11.84 -0.41 14.29
C ASP A 226 12.54 -0.57 15.65
N ILE A 227 13.68 -1.26 15.72
CA ILE A 227 14.49 -1.37 16.94
C ILE A 227 14.97 0.01 17.39
N ALA A 228 15.51 0.82 16.47
CA ALA A 228 15.97 2.18 16.78
C ALA A 228 14.82 3.09 17.27
N GLY A 229 13.60 2.91 16.75
CA GLY A 229 12.38 3.57 17.22
C GLY A 229 11.74 2.96 18.47
N GLY A 230 12.36 1.92 19.05
CA GLY A 230 11.86 1.18 20.20
C GLY A 230 10.61 0.32 19.92
N ASN A 231 10.24 0.10 18.66
CA ASN A 231 9.09 -0.70 18.21
C ASN A 231 9.41 -2.20 18.20
N TYR A 232 9.98 -2.72 19.29
CA TYR A 232 10.56 -4.06 19.37
C TYR A 232 9.59 -5.20 19.02
N LYS A 233 8.30 -5.06 19.35
CA LYS A 233 7.29 -6.08 19.04
C LYS A 233 7.04 -6.18 17.53
N ASN A 234 6.99 -5.05 16.82
CA ASN A 234 6.90 -5.05 15.36
C ASN A 234 8.20 -5.55 14.72
N ALA A 235 9.35 -5.19 15.29
CA ALA A 235 10.64 -5.70 14.85
C ALA A 235 10.71 -7.24 14.93
N LEU A 236 10.16 -7.86 15.97
CA LEU A 236 10.09 -9.31 16.09
C LEU A 236 9.24 -9.95 14.99
N ALA A 237 8.06 -9.37 14.69
CA ALA A 237 7.23 -9.82 13.59
C ALA A 237 7.97 -9.77 12.24
N GLY A 238 8.71 -8.68 11.99
CA GLY A 238 9.56 -8.56 10.80
C GLY A 238 10.67 -9.61 10.74
N LYS A 239 11.34 -9.93 11.86
CA LYS A 239 12.35 -11.00 11.91
C LYS A 239 11.76 -12.35 11.54
N ILE A 240 10.56 -12.67 12.03
CA ILE A 240 9.86 -13.92 11.69
C ILE A 240 9.52 -13.96 10.20
N ALA A 241 9.04 -12.86 9.61
CA ALA A 241 8.78 -12.79 8.18
C ALA A 241 10.07 -12.96 7.35
N ALA A 242 11.18 -12.33 7.75
CA ALA A 242 12.48 -12.44 7.08
C ALA A 242 13.09 -13.85 7.13
N LYS A 243 12.93 -14.56 8.25
CA LYS A 243 13.40 -15.94 8.42
C LYS A 243 12.74 -16.90 7.43
N ASN A 244 11.48 -16.68 7.11
CA ASN A 244 10.68 -17.50 6.20
C ASN A 244 10.80 -16.97 4.76
N LYS A 245 11.99 -17.14 4.18
CA LYS A 245 12.38 -16.56 2.87
C LYS A 245 11.80 -17.32 1.66
N PRO A 246 11.69 -16.67 0.48
CA PRO A 246 11.28 -17.33 -0.77
C PRO A 246 12.47 -17.96 -1.49
N GLY A 247 12.22 -18.53 -2.68
CA GLY A 247 13.24 -18.84 -3.66
C GLY A 247 14.04 -20.09 -3.30
N THR A 248 13.36 -21.14 -2.86
CA THR A 248 14.00 -22.46 -2.68
C THR A 248 14.16 -23.13 -4.04
N LYS A 249 15.25 -23.88 -4.25
CA LYS A 249 15.47 -24.60 -5.52
C LYS A 249 14.38 -25.64 -5.81
N THR A 250 13.81 -26.20 -4.75
CA THR A 250 12.78 -27.23 -4.80
C THR A 250 11.47 -26.69 -4.25
N ALA A 251 10.37 -27.07 -4.89
CA ALA A 251 9.04 -26.81 -4.38
C ALA A 251 8.77 -27.68 -3.15
N ASN A 252 8.18 -27.08 -2.11
CA ASN A 252 7.62 -27.75 -0.97
C ASN A 252 6.10 -27.71 -1.14
N ALA A 253 5.51 -28.81 -1.63
CA ALA A 253 4.08 -28.91 -1.87
C ALA A 253 3.24 -28.68 -0.60
N ARG A 254 3.83 -28.92 0.58
CA ARG A 254 3.14 -28.84 1.86
C ARG A 254 2.98 -27.41 2.36
N THR A 255 4.02 -26.59 2.19
CA THR A 255 3.99 -25.18 2.56
C THR A 255 3.62 -24.26 1.40
N GLY A 256 3.69 -24.75 0.15
CA GLY A 256 3.59 -23.92 -1.05
C GLY A 256 4.85 -23.08 -1.33
N GLN A 257 5.90 -23.19 -0.50
CA GLN A 257 7.19 -22.56 -0.76
C GLN A 257 7.81 -23.17 -2.02
N GLY A 258 8.54 -22.39 -2.80
CA GLY A 258 9.20 -22.93 -3.98
C GLY A 258 10.12 -21.95 -4.68
N PRO A 259 10.59 -22.35 -5.88
CA PRO A 259 11.39 -21.47 -6.71
C PRO A 259 10.56 -20.26 -7.15
N SER A 260 11.26 -19.17 -7.43
CA SER A 260 10.68 -18.08 -8.21
C SER A 260 10.48 -18.53 -9.64
N VAL A 261 9.31 -18.24 -10.18
CA VAL A 261 8.90 -18.63 -11.54
C VAL A 261 8.23 -17.46 -12.24
N TRP A 262 8.15 -17.52 -13.57
CA TRP A 262 7.33 -16.57 -14.30
C TRP A 262 5.84 -16.89 -14.11
N ALA A 263 5.02 -15.85 -14.03
CA ALA A 263 3.59 -15.97 -14.29
C ALA A 263 3.37 -16.48 -15.72
N GLN A 264 2.18 -17.05 -15.99
CA GLN A 264 1.86 -17.64 -17.29
C GLN A 264 2.01 -16.65 -18.45
N ASP A 265 1.66 -15.38 -18.24
CA ASP A 265 1.79 -14.29 -19.21
C ASP A 265 3.22 -13.74 -19.36
N LYS A 266 4.17 -14.23 -18.54
CA LYS A 266 5.56 -13.77 -18.45
C LYS A 266 5.71 -12.27 -18.16
N GLN A 267 4.70 -11.62 -17.59
CA GLN A 267 4.76 -10.21 -17.21
C GLN A 267 5.15 -10.02 -15.74
N MET A 268 5.19 -11.08 -14.94
CA MET A 268 5.49 -10.98 -13.51
C MET A 268 6.29 -12.18 -13.01
N ILE A 269 7.13 -11.94 -12.01
CA ILE A 269 7.82 -12.99 -11.27
C ILE A 269 6.96 -13.36 -10.06
N LEU A 270 6.64 -14.64 -9.93
CA LEU A 270 5.94 -15.22 -8.79
C LEU A 270 6.96 -15.57 -7.70
N VAL A 271 6.72 -15.10 -6.47
CA VAL A 271 7.60 -15.30 -5.33
C VAL A 271 6.89 -16.17 -4.29
N ASN A 272 7.28 -17.43 -4.24
CA ASN A 272 6.61 -18.45 -3.40
C ASN A 272 7.23 -18.52 -2.01
N MET A 273 6.53 -17.94 -1.03
CA MET A 273 6.84 -18.03 0.40
C MET A 273 6.27 -19.33 1.00
N PRO A 274 6.75 -19.78 2.17
CA PRO A 274 6.00 -20.73 2.98
C PRO A 274 4.64 -20.12 3.35
N TYR A 275 3.56 -20.87 3.17
CA TYR A 275 2.18 -20.44 3.36
C TYR A 275 1.92 -19.05 2.75
N PRO A 276 1.99 -18.90 1.41
CA PRO A 276 2.05 -17.62 0.73
C PRO A 276 1.01 -16.58 1.20
N LYS A 277 -0.25 -17.00 1.39
CA LYS A 277 -1.31 -16.11 1.85
C LYS A 277 -1.02 -15.57 3.25
N GLN A 278 -0.71 -16.45 4.21
CA GLN A 278 -0.47 -16.09 5.60
C GLN A 278 0.80 -15.25 5.74
N TRP A 279 1.84 -15.54 4.94
CA TRP A 279 3.03 -14.71 4.89
C TRP A 279 2.70 -13.30 4.35
N ALA A 280 1.92 -13.20 3.26
CA ALA A 280 1.48 -11.91 2.71
C ALA A 280 0.59 -11.14 3.69
N ASP A 281 -0.33 -11.82 4.38
CA ASP A 281 -1.16 -11.25 5.44
C ASP A 281 -0.28 -10.59 6.51
N LEU A 282 0.73 -11.33 7.02
CA LEU A 282 1.66 -10.88 8.06
C LEU A 282 2.50 -9.72 7.57
N TYR A 283 3.06 -9.86 6.37
CA TYR A 283 3.96 -8.87 5.80
C TYR A 283 3.25 -7.54 5.55
N ALA A 284 2.00 -7.56 5.08
CA ALA A 284 1.19 -6.37 4.87
C ALA A 284 0.96 -5.62 6.19
N THR A 285 0.43 -6.29 7.21
CA THR A 285 0.15 -5.66 8.53
C THR A 285 1.43 -5.23 9.25
N TRP A 286 2.53 -6.00 9.13
CA TRP A 286 3.85 -5.63 9.65
C TRP A 286 4.37 -4.33 9.01
N ASN A 287 4.23 -4.20 7.69
CA ASN A 287 4.59 -2.95 7.00
C ASN A 287 3.68 -1.79 7.39
N MET A 288 2.39 -2.02 7.67
CA MET A 288 1.50 -0.95 8.13
C MET A 288 1.95 -0.41 9.50
N ALA A 289 2.23 -1.28 10.48
CA ALA A 289 2.79 -0.83 11.75
C ALA A 289 4.15 -0.13 11.58
N PHE A 290 5.01 -0.60 10.67
CA PHE A 290 6.25 0.11 10.34
C PHE A 290 5.97 1.49 9.73
N ILE A 291 4.94 1.64 8.90
CA ILE A 291 4.62 2.90 8.23
C ILE A 291 3.94 3.91 9.16
N SER A 292 3.19 3.46 10.17
CA SER A 292 2.44 4.34 11.07
C SER A 292 3.32 5.28 11.90
N GLN A 293 4.63 5.03 11.95
CA GLN A 293 5.59 5.89 12.62
C GLN A 293 6.03 7.11 11.79
N PHE A 294 5.68 7.17 10.50
CA PHE A 294 6.01 8.30 9.63
C PHE A 294 4.84 9.27 9.54
N ASP A 295 5.17 10.56 9.41
CA ASP A 295 4.17 11.62 9.30
C ASP A 295 3.28 11.44 8.05
N SER A 296 3.85 11.03 6.92
CA SER A 296 3.11 10.73 5.69
C SER A 296 2.42 9.35 5.68
N ALA A 297 2.16 8.74 6.84
CA ALA A 297 1.60 7.40 6.96
C ALA A 297 0.37 7.13 6.07
N PRO A 298 -0.65 8.02 5.97
CA PRO A 298 -1.81 7.78 5.10
C PRO A 298 -1.44 7.47 3.65
N TYR A 299 -0.58 8.31 3.03
CA TYR A 299 -0.11 8.10 1.66
C TYR A 299 0.77 6.87 1.53
N LEU A 300 1.61 6.60 2.54
CA LEU A 300 2.47 5.43 2.54
C LEU A 300 1.69 4.11 2.68
N PHE A 301 0.52 4.10 3.32
CA PHE A 301 -0.35 2.91 3.39
C PHE A 301 -0.92 2.51 2.04
N VAL A 302 -1.13 3.45 1.13
CA VAL A 302 -1.77 3.22 -0.17
C VAL A 302 -1.08 2.11 -0.96
N LYS A 303 0.26 2.05 -0.97
CA LYS A 303 1.02 0.97 -1.66
C LYS A 303 0.75 -0.45 -1.13
N LEU A 304 0.08 -0.58 0.01
CA LEU A 304 -0.30 -1.87 0.60
C LEU A 304 -1.80 -2.16 0.44
N LEU A 305 -2.61 -1.11 0.25
CA LEU A 305 -4.07 -1.19 0.30
C LEU A 305 -4.73 -1.17 -1.09
N ILE A 306 -4.07 -0.61 -2.11
CA ILE A 306 -4.63 -0.61 -3.47
C ILE A 306 -4.94 -2.05 -3.94
N PRO A 307 -6.05 -2.27 -4.67
CA PRO A 307 -6.51 -3.61 -5.05
C PRO A 307 -5.45 -4.45 -5.76
N GLN A 308 -4.65 -3.87 -6.66
CA GLN A 308 -3.59 -4.62 -7.36
C GLN A 308 -2.56 -5.23 -6.40
N VAL A 309 -2.41 -4.66 -5.20
CA VAL A 309 -1.51 -5.19 -4.16
C VAL A 309 -2.27 -6.04 -3.14
N SER A 310 -3.47 -5.65 -2.75
CA SER A 310 -4.22 -6.28 -1.65
C SER A 310 -5.10 -7.48 -2.06
N ASP A 311 -5.39 -7.64 -3.36
CA ASP A 311 -6.10 -8.79 -3.93
C ASP A 311 -5.15 -9.98 -4.22
N TYR A 312 -4.53 -10.51 -3.16
CA TYR A 312 -3.56 -11.59 -3.28
C TYR A 312 -4.09 -12.93 -2.75
N GLN A 313 -5.34 -13.01 -2.31
CA GLN A 313 -5.87 -14.17 -1.58
C GLN A 313 -5.93 -15.42 -2.47
N LEU A 314 -6.18 -15.23 -3.77
CA LEU A 314 -6.18 -16.31 -4.77
C LEU A 314 -4.86 -16.42 -5.55
N ALA A 315 -3.98 -15.42 -5.45
CA ALA A 315 -2.74 -15.31 -6.22
C ALA A 315 -1.58 -14.79 -5.35
N SER A 316 -1.35 -15.41 -4.18
CA SER A 316 -0.46 -14.84 -3.15
C SER A 316 1.00 -14.71 -3.56
N ALA A 317 1.45 -15.50 -4.53
CA ALA A 317 2.80 -15.39 -5.08
C ALA A 317 3.03 -14.10 -5.89
N GLU A 318 1.96 -13.41 -6.34
CA GLU A 318 2.03 -12.13 -7.05
C GLU A 318 2.28 -10.94 -6.10
N TYR A 319 1.91 -11.09 -4.83
CA TYR A 319 1.86 -10.01 -3.83
C TYR A 319 3.13 -9.16 -3.78
N ILE A 320 4.30 -9.81 -3.68
CA ILE A 320 5.57 -9.12 -3.50
C ILE A 320 5.92 -8.22 -4.68
N PHE A 321 5.65 -8.66 -5.91
CA PHE A 321 6.00 -7.88 -7.09
C PHE A 321 5.02 -6.74 -7.33
N ASN A 322 3.72 -6.97 -7.16
CA ASN A 322 2.73 -5.89 -7.18
C ASN A 322 3.07 -4.81 -6.15
N ARG A 323 3.42 -5.22 -4.92
CA ARG A 323 3.89 -4.28 -3.90
C ARG A 323 5.20 -3.60 -4.28
N ALA A 324 6.15 -4.30 -4.89
CA ALA A 324 7.42 -3.71 -5.30
C ALA A 324 7.21 -2.58 -6.32
N PHE A 325 6.31 -2.76 -7.29
CA PHE A 325 5.93 -1.72 -8.24
C PHE A 325 5.30 -0.50 -7.56
N ALA A 326 4.32 -0.73 -6.68
CA ALA A 326 3.69 0.35 -5.93
C ALA A 326 4.69 1.09 -5.03
N LEU A 327 5.54 0.36 -4.30
CA LEU A 327 6.60 0.94 -3.46
C LEU A 327 7.62 1.73 -4.28
N TYR A 328 8.07 1.19 -5.42
CA TYR A 328 9.05 1.88 -6.26
C TYR A 328 8.48 3.17 -6.85
N THR A 329 7.21 3.17 -7.23
CA THR A 329 6.49 4.37 -7.65
C THR A 329 6.44 5.40 -6.53
N ILE A 330 6.03 5.00 -5.33
CA ILE A 330 5.96 5.90 -4.17
C ILE A 330 7.33 6.47 -3.81
N LEU A 331 8.40 5.67 -3.87
CA LEU A 331 9.74 6.16 -3.61
C LEU A 331 10.17 7.23 -4.61
N ASN A 332 9.62 7.25 -5.83
CA ASN A 332 9.89 8.28 -6.84
C ASN A 332 8.84 9.40 -6.89
N TYR A 333 7.90 9.38 -5.94
CA TYR A 333 6.91 10.43 -5.81
C TYR A 333 7.51 11.65 -5.11
N ASP A 334 7.27 12.83 -5.69
CA ASP A 334 7.71 14.09 -5.12
C ASP A 334 6.80 14.53 -3.97
N TYR A 335 7.12 14.04 -2.78
CA TYR A 335 6.44 14.44 -1.56
C TYR A 335 6.56 15.95 -1.30
N ASP A 336 7.67 16.57 -1.71
CA ASP A 336 7.93 17.99 -1.44
C ASP A 336 7.03 18.91 -2.31
N GLU A 337 6.54 18.44 -3.47
CA GLU A 337 5.68 19.22 -4.38
C GLU A 337 4.17 19.00 -4.18
N VAL A 338 3.72 17.82 -3.71
CA VAL A 338 2.29 17.46 -3.70
C VAL A 338 1.71 17.28 -2.30
N GLY A 339 2.51 17.22 -1.24
CA GLY A 339 1.99 17.02 0.11
C GLY A 339 2.88 17.60 1.20
N LYS A 340 2.47 18.76 1.76
CA LYS A 340 2.98 19.25 3.03
C LYS A 340 3.00 18.09 4.02
N ALA A 341 4.14 17.80 4.62
CA ALA A 341 4.26 16.75 5.63
C ALA A 341 3.23 16.99 6.74
N THR A 342 2.16 16.20 6.73
CA THR A 342 1.14 16.23 7.77
C THR A 342 1.62 15.29 8.88
N GLN A 343 1.70 15.75 10.12
CA GLN A 343 2.19 14.93 11.24
C GLN A 343 1.15 13.87 11.67
N TRP A 344 0.90 12.83 10.85
CA TRP A 344 -0.08 11.76 11.16
C TRP A 344 0.52 10.61 11.95
N SER A 345 1.81 10.68 12.31
CA SER A 345 2.44 9.66 13.13
C SER A 345 1.83 9.63 14.54
N ASP A 346 1.32 8.46 14.94
CA ASP A 346 0.83 8.23 16.30
C ASP A 346 1.63 7.09 16.94
N LYS A 347 2.39 7.43 17.98
CA LYS A 347 3.23 6.46 18.69
C LYS A 347 2.38 5.39 19.39
N SER A 348 1.21 5.76 19.94
CA SER A 348 0.32 4.82 20.64
C SER A 348 -0.23 3.79 19.66
N LEU A 349 -0.69 4.24 18.49
CA LEU A 349 -1.09 3.39 17.37
C LEU A 349 0.02 2.44 16.96
N THR A 350 1.22 2.97 16.71
CA THR A 350 2.38 2.19 16.25
C THR A 350 2.77 1.08 17.24
N LYS A 351 2.81 1.40 18.56
CA LYS A 351 3.13 0.42 19.60
C LYS A 351 2.04 -0.65 19.75
N PHE A 352 0.78 -0.24 19.68
CA PHE A 352 -0.36 -1.16 19.77
C PHE A 352 -0.37 -2.11 18.57
N TRP A 353 -0.24 -1.59 17.36
CA TRP A 353 -0.17 -2.38 16.13
C TRP A 353 1.00 -3.36 16.15
N GLY A 354 2.18 -2.92 16.59
CA GLY A 354 3.33 -3.80 16.77
C GLY A 354 3.10 -4.94 17.77
N SER A 355 2.27 -4.72 18.79
CA SER A 355 1.89 -5.77 19.75
C SER A 355 1.02 -6.83 19.10
N VAL A 356 0.02 -6.42 18.32
CA VAL A 356 -0.86 -7.35 17.59
C VAL A 356 -0.07 -8.11 16.51
N ASN A 357 0.83 -7.43 15.80
CA ASN A 357 1.68 -8.07 14.79
C ASN A 357 2.61 -9.13 15.39
N LYS A 358 3.11 -8.93 16.62
CA LYS A 358 3.89 -9.96 17.32
C LYS A 358 3.07 -11.24 17.51
N GLU A 359 1.85 -11.13 18.03
CA GLU A 359 0.97 -12.29 18.26
C GLU A 359 0.66 -13.03 16.94
N ASN A 360 0.39 -12.28 15.87
CA ASN A 360 0.11 -12.86 14.55
C ASN A 360 1.35 -13.50 13.93
N ALA A 361 2.54 -12.93 14.16
CA ALA A 361 3.79 -13.54 13.74
C ALA A 361 4.09 -14.86 14.47
N GLU A 362 3.78 -14.95 15.77
CA GLU A 362 3.93 -16.19 16.55
C GLU A 362 2.99 -17.29 16.04
N LYS A 363 1.74 -16.95 15.70
CA LYS A 363 0.79 -17.88 15.05
C LYS A 363 1.32 -18.37 13.71
N TYR A 364 1.84 -17.47 12.89
CA TYR A 364 2.44 -17.82 11.60
C TYR A 364 3.70 -18.70 11.77
N GLU A 365 4.59 -18.37 12.71
CA GLU A 365 5.78 -19.19 12.96
C GLU A 365 5.42 -20.60 13.44
N LYS A 366 4.39 -20.73 14.29
CA LYS A 366 3.86 -22.02 14.71
C LYS A 366 3.32 -22.82 13.53
N LEU A 367 2.54 -22.20 12.63
CA LEU A 367 2.05 -22.84 11.40
C LEU A 367 3.19 -23.42 10.57
N VAL A 368 4.30 -22.69 10.42
CA VAL A 368 5.47 -23.18 9.69
C VAL A 368 6.17 -24.33 10.42
N LYS A 369 6.30 -24.26 11.76
CA LYS A 369 7.01 -25.27 12.59
C LYS A 369 6.23 -26.56 12.81
N ASP A 370 4.92 -26.48 13.02
CA ASP A 370 4.00 -27.62 13.15
C ASP A 370 3.71 -28.27 11.77
N THR A 371 4.65 -27.99 10.89
CA THR A 371 5.00 -28.43 9.56
C THR A 371 5.67 -29.82 9.47
N PRO A 372 5.15 -31.01 9.90
CA PRO A 372 5.85 -32.31 9.79
C PRO A 372 6.52 -32.67 8.44
#